data_AF-F9X1P6-F1
#
_entry.id   AF-F9X1P6-F1
#
_cell.length_a   1.000
_cell.length_b   1.000
_cell.length_c   1.000
_cell.angle_alpha   90.00
_cell.angle_beta   90.00
_cell.angle_gamma   90.00
#
_symmetry.space_group_name_H-M   'P 1'
#
loop_
_entity.id
_entity.type
_entity.pdbx_description
1 polymer ?
#
loop_
_entity_poly.entity_id
_entity_poly.type
_entity_poly.pdbx_seq_one_letter_code
_entity_poly.pdbx_strand_id
1 'polypeptide(L)'
;QIGEVARIVHYLRKHLVNRTIASCQGFDDDIVYGKVGCTATAFSQAFTGKRVSLAGQQGKYFYLTLAESKVHSVLHLGMTGWIKFNIEETGYYRQGKDKPVTEEWPPKYVKWLMKIDAEGEREALEVAFVDPRRLARIRLVECEAGEIRRVSPLKENGPDPVIDKDIVTLEWMTALMRRKKVPVKGLLLDQANISGVGNWVADEVLYQARLHPEQYSNTFSDEEIGRLRDALLEVTGIACATLSDSEQFPSDWLMKHRWDKGKKASNVLPNGEKIVHLTVSGRTSAIVPSVQKKTGNVAGDFKEDDVEDGAEEKKEKKKPPVEDEVEEAEEGEHEPEPKKVTKAKKSKATPKKSESTPKAKAAPKKAEKQATPGERKSTRTRR
;
A
#
# COMPACT_ATOMS: atom_id res chain seq x y z
N GLN A 1 2.66 -0.04 5.27
CA GLN A 1 1.52 -0.67 5.97
C GLN A 1 1.80 -0.53 7.46
N ILE A 2 1.15 -1.27 8.34
CA ILE A 2 1.27 -1.07 9.80
C ILE A 2 2.73 -1.14 10.30
N GLY A 3 3.48 -2.17 9.90
CA GLY A 3 4.84 -2.37 10.39
C GLY A 3 5.88 -1.40 9.78
N GLU A 4 5.70 -0.98 8.53
CA GLU A 4 6.55 0.08 7.95
C GLU A 4 6.25 1.46 8.59
N VAL A 5 5.02 1.68 9.09
CA VAL A 5 4.69 2.86 9.91
C VAL A 5 5.29 2.74 11.30
N ALA A 6 5.23 1.56 11.93
CA ALA A 6 5.88 1.28 13.21
C ALA A 6 7.39 1.52 13.18
N ARG A 7 8.06 1.18 12.06
CA ARG A 7 9.46 1.54 11.80
C ARG A 7 9.69 3.05 11.88
N ILE A 8 8.92 3.82 11.12
CA ILE A 8 9.09 5.28 11.10
C ILE A 8 8.82 5.86 12.49
N VAL A 9 7.80 5.38 13.20
CA VAL A 9 7.48 5.81 14.57
C VAL A 9 8.58 5.45 15.56
N HIS A 10 9.24 4.29 15.42
CA HIS A 10 10.41 3.92 16.22
C HIS A 10 11.54 4.95 16.06
N TYR A 11 11.93 5.30 14.82
CA TYR A 11 12.99 6.29 14.60
C TYR A 11 12.59 7.72 15.00
N LEU A 12 11.32 8.10 14.81
CA LEU A 12 10.80 9.38 15.34
C LEU A 12 10.87 9.44 16.88
N ARG A 13 10.56 8.33 17.58
CA ARG A 13 10.72 8.23 19.04
C ARG A 13 12.18 8.34 19.46
N LYS A 14 13.07 7.58 18.81
CA LYS A 14 14.51 7.57 19.07
C LYS A 14 15.14 8.97 18.94
N HIS A 15 14.80 9.68 17.87
CA HIS A 15 15.52 10.90 17.47
C HIS A 15 14.84 12.22 17.80
N LEU A 16 13.50 12.29 17.80
CA LEU A 16 12.75 13.55 17.92
C LEU A 16 12.00 13.74 19.24
N VAL A 17 11.50 12.67 19.86
CA VAL A 17 10.75 12.81 21.12
C VAL A 17 11.65 13.41 22.20
N ASN A 18 11.11 14.37 22.95
CA ASN A 18 11.83 15.21 23.89
C ASN A 18 13.02 15.95 23.21
N ARG A 19 12.86 16.44 21.98
CA ARG A 19 13.75 17.42 21.33
C ARG A 19 12.97 18.62 20.84
N THR A 20 13.61 19.78 20.79
CA THR A 20 13.07 20.99 20.17
C THR A 20 13.48 21.07 18.70
N ILE A 21 12.51 21.24 17.80
CA ILE A 21 12.76 21.43 16.36
C ILE A 21 13.27 22.86 16.15
N ALA A 22 14.57 23.00 15.90
CA ALA A 22 15.22 24.30 15.73
C ALA A 22 14.70 25.05 14.50
N SER A 23 14.42 24.33 13.40
CA SER A 23 13.70 24.86 12.25
C SER A 23 12.91 23.79 11.51
N CYS A 24 11.76 24.16 10.95
CA CYS A 24 10.98 23.31 10.06
C CYS A 24 10.70 24.06 8.74
N GLN A 25 11.19 23.53 7.63
CA GLN A 25 10.92 24.01 6.28
C GLN A 25 9.99 23.03 5.56
N GLY A 26 8.74 23.41 5.36
CA GLY A 26 7.85 22.78 4.39
C GLY A 26 8.19 23.21 2.96
N PHE A 27 7.96 22.33 2.01
CA PHE A 27 8.07 22.59 0.57
C PHE A 27 6.67 22.48 -0.06
N ASP A 28 6.28 23.46 -0.87
CA ASP A 28 4.92 23.55 -1.40
C ASP A 28 4.54 22.32 -2.26
N ASP A 29 3.40 21.71 -1.91
CA ASP A 29 2.80 20.60 -2.64
C ASP A 29 1.27 20.60 -2.42
N ASP A 30 0.54 21.07 -3.44
CA ASP A 30 -0.92 21.18 -3.45
C ASP A 30 -1.66 19.83 -3.32
N ILE A 31 -0.99 18.72 -3.63
CA ILE A 31 -1.56 17.37 -3.55
C ILE A 31 -1.32 16.75 -2.17
N VAL A 32 -0.13 16.93 -1.60
CA VAL A 32 0.27 16.32 -0.31
C VAL A 32 -0.31 17.10 0.87
N TYR A 33 -0.31 18.44 0.80
CA TYR A 33 -0.90 19.32 1.82
C TYR A 33 -2.32 19.78 1.44
N GLY A 34 -2.51 20.30 0.23
CA GLY A 34 -3.74 21.00 -0.17
C GLY A 34 -4.98 20.11 -0.19
N LYS A 35 -4.89 18.86 -0.66
CA LYS A 35 -6.01 17.89 -0.65
C LYS A 35 -6.53 17.51 0.75
N VAL A 36 -5.89 18.00 1.81
CA VAL A 36 -6.27 17.73 3.20
C VAL A 36 -6.30 19.00 4.05
N GLY A 37 -6.47 20.18 3.42
CA GLY A 37 -6.68 21.44 4.11
C GLY A 37 -5.45 22.02 4.82
N CYS A 38 -4.25 21.56 4.46
CA CYS A 38 -3.00 22.05 5.04
C CYS A 38 -2.20 22.87 4.00
N THR A 39 -1.23 23.66 4.46
CA THR A 39 -0.19 24.27 3.63
C THR A 39 1.20 23.96 4.19
N ALA A 40 2.23 24.05 3.34
CA ALA A 40 3.62 23.87 3.78
C ALA A 40 4.03 24.99 4.77
N THR A 41 3.58 26.22 4.55
CA THR A 41 3.79 27.36 5.46
C THR A 41 3.17 27.12 6.84
N ALA A 42 1.90 26.70 6.91
CA ALA A 42 1.24 26.42 8.19
C ALA A 42 1.95 25.29 8.95
N PHE A 43 2.36 24.22 8.25
CA PHE A 43 3.15 23.13 8.84
C PHE A 43 4.50 23.62 9.38
N SER A 44 5.20 24.47 8.63
CA SER A 44 6.48 25.09 9.04
C SER A 44 6.33 25.93 10.31
N GLN A 45 5.29 26.77 10.36
CA GLN A 45 4.98 27.62 11.51
C GLN A 45 4.56 26.81 12.75
N ALA A 46 3.77 25.76 12.56
CA ALA A 46 3.31 24.91 13.66
C ALA A 46 4.44 24.09 14.31
N PHE A 47 5.49 23.73 13.57
CA PHE A 47 6.57 22.87 14.06
C PHE A 47 7.87 23.60 14.43
N THR A 48 8.14 24.79 13.88
CA THR A 48 9.37 25.54 14.20
C THR A 48 9.38 26.01 15.66
N GLY A 49 10.49 25.75 16.36
CA GLY A 49 10.69 26.10 17.77
C GLY A 49 9.88 25.25 18.75
N LYS A 50 9.15 24.23 18.29
CA LYS A 50 8.32 23.38 19.15
C LYS A 50 9.04 22.11 19.58
N ARG A 51 8.78 21.67 20.82
CA ARG A 51 9.28 20.41 21.38
C ARG A 51 8.32 19.28 21.07
N VAL A 52 8.82 18.18 20.51
CA VAL A 52 7.99 16.99 20.22
C VAL A 52 7.75 16.22 21.51
N SER A 53 6.48 16.04 21.88
CA SER A 53 6.07 15.34 23.11
C SER A 53 5.81 13.85 22.89
N LEU A 54 5.24 13.46 21.75
CA LEU A 54 4.99 12.06 21.39
C LEU A 54 5.11 11.85 19.88
N ALA A 55 5.59 10.66 19.51
CA ALA A 55 5.39 10.08 18.20
C ALA A 55 4.53 8.81 18.35
N GLY A 56 3.42 8.72 17.63
CA GLY A 56 2.44 7.64 17.72
C GLY A 56 1.87 7.22 16.36
N GLN A 57 1.03 6.19 16.38
CA GLN A 57 0.38 5.65 15.18
C GLN A 57 -1.03 5.17 15.44
N GLN A 58 -1.78 5.00 14.35
CA GLN A 58 -2.97 4.17 14.28
C GLN A 58 -3.07 3.61 12.85
N GLY A 59 -2.83 2.30 12.72
CA GLY A 59 -2.88 1.59 11.46
C GLY A 59 -1.83 2.08 10.46
N LYS A 60 -2.28 2.81 9.43
CA LYS A 60 -1.39 3.38 8.38
C LYS A 60 -1.07 4.86 8.58
N TYR A 61 -1.64 5.48 9.62
CA TYR A 61 -1.34 6.85 10.00
C TYR A 61 -0.31 6.88 11.13
N PHE A 62 0.52 7.92 11.13
CA PHE A 62 1.37 8.28 12.25
C PHE A 62 1.22 9.77 12.55
N TYR A 63 1.57 10.17 13.76
CA TYR A 63 1.38 11.52 14.25
C TYR A 63 2.51 11.95 15.17
N LEU A 64 2.79 13.24 15.16
CA LEU A 64 3.64 13.92 16.14
C LEU A 64 2.78 14.90 16.92
N THR A 65 2.75 14.76 18.24
CA THR A 65 2.21 15.79 19.13
C THR A 65 3.34 16.69 19.63
N LEU A 66 2.99 17.95 19.88
CA LEU A 66 3.91 18.97 20.35
C LEU A 66 3.59 19.32 21.80
N ALA A 67 4.61 19.59 22.61
CA ALA A 67 4.44 20.09 23.97
C ALA A 67 3.81 21.49 23.93
N GLU A 68 2.93 21.78 24.90
CA GLU A 68 2.30 23.11 25.08
C GLU A 68 1.67 23.64 23.76
N SER A 69 0.98 22.75 23.05
CA SER A 69 0.33 23.02 21.77
C SER A 69 -0.97 22.22 21.67
N LYS A 70 -1.97 22.80 21.01
CA LYS A 70 -3.15 22.06 20.51
C LYS A 70 -3.01 21.66 19.05
N VAL A 71 -2.05 22.25 18.33
CA VAL A 71 -1.78 21.95 16.92
C VAL A 71 -0.76 20.83 16.85
N HIS A 72 -1.16 19.71 16.26
CA HIS A 72 -0.38 18.49 16.08
C HIS A 72 -0.40 18.06 14.61
N SER A 73 0.44 17.10 14.22
CA SER A 73 0.44 16.57 12.84
C SER A 73 -0.15 15.17 12.75
N VAL A 74 -0.90 14.90 11.68
CA VAL A 74 -1.33 13.54 11.28
C VAL A 74 -0.91 13.28 9.85
N LEU A 75 -0.02 12.30 9.67
CA LEU A 75 0.64 11.97 8.43
C LEU A 75 0.28 10.57 7.94
N HIS A 76 0.31 10.38 6.63
CA HIS A 76 0.15 9.09 5.97
C HIS A 76 1.21 8.97 4.86
N LEU A 77 1.97 7.87 4.83
CA LEU A 77 3.06 7.64 3.87
C LEU A 77 2.56 7.46 2.41
N GLY A 78 1.31 7.07 2.20
CA GLY A 78 0.81 6.74 0.87
C GLY A 78 1.42 5.42 0.37
N MET A 79 2.03 5.43 -0.82
CA MET A 79 2.74 4.25 -1.38
C MET A 79 4.26 4.40 -1.42
N THR A 80 4.80 5.61 -1.32
CA THR A 80 6.24 5.92 -1.48
C THR A 80 6.73 7.02 -0.56
N GLY A 81 5.88 7.54 0.32
CA GLY A 81 6.31 8.46 1.36
C GLY A 81 7.23 7.75 2.34
N TRP A 82 8.27 8.44 2.79
CA TRP A 82 9.24 7.92 3.74
C TRP A 82 9.83 9.03 4.60
N ILE A 83 10.39 8.69 5.76
CA ILE A 83 11.15 9.62 6.60
C ILE A 83 12.61 9.18 6.63
N LYS A 84 13.49 10.07 6.17
CA LYS A 84 14.94 9.92 6.19
C LYS A 84 15.56 10.73 7.31
N PHE A 85 16.65 10.23 7.86
CA PHE A 85 17.49 10.88 8.86
C PHE A 85 18.89 10.96 8.27
N ASN A 86 19.56 12.11 8.35
CA ASN A 86 20.91 12.25 7.79
C ASN A 86 21.99 11.46 8.55
N ILE A 87 21.67 10.95 9.75
CA ILE A 87 22.56 10.19 10.64
C ILE A 87 22.28 8.67 10.69
N GLU A 88 21.15 8.20 10.14
CA GLU A 88 20.76 6.79 10.25
C GLU A 88 19.86 6.37 9.08
N GLU A 89 20.23 5.28 8.39
CA GLU A 89 19.40 4.71 7.34
C GLU A 89 18.19 3.99 7.94
N THR A 90 17.00 4.33 7.44
CA THR A 90 15.73 3.76 7.91
C THR A 90 15.00 2.97 6.83
N GLY A 91 15.31 3.19 5.56
CA GLY A 91 14.71 2.50 4.43
C GLY A 91 15.17 1.05 4.29
N TYR A 92 14.25 0.17 3.91
CA TYR A 92 14.58 -1.20 3.48
C TYR A 92 14.33 -1.44 1.98
N TYR A 93 13.82 -0.45 1.24
CA TYR A 93 13.74 -0.54 -0.22
C TYR A 93 15.15 -0.54 -0.82
N ARG A 94 15.76 -1.74 -0.90
CA ARG A 94 17.02 -2.00 -1.59
C ARG A 94 16.91 -1.43 -3.00
N GLN A 95 17.54 -0.28 -3.21
CA GLN A 95 17.92 0.16 -4.54
C GLN A 95 18.79 -0.96 -5.14
N GLY A 96 18.68 -1.20 -6.46
CA GLY A 96 19.31 -2.35 -7.11
C GLY A 96 20.80 -2.47 -6.74
N LYS A 97 21.25 -3.70 -6.49
CA LYS A 97 22.44 -4.10 -5.67
C LYS A 97 23.77 -3.35 -5.87
N ASP A 98 23.93 -2.54 -6.90
CA ASP A 98 25.24 -2.20 -7.47
C ASP A 98 25.48 -0.68 -7.66
N LYS A 99 24.87 0.18 -6.85
CA LYS A 99 25.23 1.63 -6.83
C LYS A 99 25.40 2.17 -5.41
N PRO A 100 26.62 2.61 -5.02
CA PRO A 100 26.78 3.50 -3.89
C PRO A 100 26.18 4.86 -4.31
N VAL A 101 24.94 5.10 -3.91
CA VAL A 101 24.31 6.41 -4.05
C VAL A 101 24.82 7.26 -2.89
N THR A 102 25.74 8.17 -3.17
CA THR A 102 25.99 9.30 -2.27
C THR A 102 24.67 10.07 -2.18
N GLU A 103 23.95 9.94 -1.07
CA GLU A 103 22.64 10.55 -0.94
C GLU A 103 22.76 12.07 -0.84
N GLU A 104 22.29 12.74 -1.89
CA GLU A 104 22.15 14.20 -1.92
C GLU A 104 21.21 14.65 -0.80
N TRP A 105 21.66 15.60 0.03
CA TRP A 105 20.89 16.14 1.14
C TRP A 105 20.70 17.66 0.99
N PRO A 106 19.47 18.21 1.11
CA PRO A 106 18.21 17.50 1.39
C PRO A 106 17.78 16.54 0.27
N PRO A 107 17.12 15.41 0.59
CA PRO A 107 16.78 14.40 -0.42
C PRO A 107 15.80 14.92 -1.49
N LYS A 108 15.95 14.38 -2.70
CA LYS A 108 14.97 14.60 -3.78
C LYS A 108 13.56 14.21 -3.34
N TYR A 109 12.57 14.97 -3.81
CA TYR A 109 11.14 14.81 -3.50
C TYR A 109 10.75 15.08 -2.02
N VAL A 110 11.59 15.81 -1.27
CA VAL A 110 11.27 16.32 0.07
C VAL A 110 9.96 17.14 0.08
N LYS A 111 9.19 17.02 1.17
CA LYS A 111 7.92 17.70 1.48
C LYS A 111 8.03 18.56 2.73
N TRP A 112 8.85 18.13 3.68
CA TRP A 112 9.38 18.99 4.74
C TRP A 112 10.76 18.49 5.18
N LEU A 113 11.55 19.42 5.72
CA LEU A 113 12.84 19.21 6.35
C LEU A 113 12.80 19.84 7.75
N MET A 114 13.10 19.07 8.77
CA MET A 114 13.28 19.55 10.15
C MET A 114 14.76 19.49 10.51
N LYS A 115 15.27 20.55 11.13
CA LYS A 115 16.60 20.56 11.76
C LYS A 115 16.44 20.58 13.26
N ILE A 116 17.26 19.80 13.95
CA ILE A 116 17.19 19.60 15.40
C ILE A 116 18.62 19.70 15.94
N ASP A 117 18.84 20.68 16.82
CA ASP A 117 20.16 20.94 17.42
C ASP A 117 20.57 19.83 18.40
N ALA A 118 21.85 19.76 18.74
CA ALA A 118 22.35 18.82 19.73
C ALA A 118 21.76 19.11 21.12
N GLU A 119 21.34 18.07 21.85
CA GLU A 119 20.69 18.19 23.17
C GLU A 119 21.13 17.04 24.08
N GLY A 120 21.98 17.35 25.07
CA GLY A 120 22.64 16.35 25.91
C GLY A 120 23.62 15.50 25.10
N GLU A 121 23.52 14.18 25.23
CA GLU A 121 24.33 13.21 24.48
C GLU A 121 23.86 12.98 23.03
N ARG A 122 22.74 13.61 22.62
CA ARG A 122 22.17 13.43 21.27
C ARG A 122 22.69 14.49 20.31
N GLU A 123 23.35 14.05 19.25
CA GLU A 123 23.90 14.90 18.19
C GLU A 123 22.81 15.68 17.43
N ALA A 124 23.23 16.76 16.76
CA ALA A 124 22.37 17.50 15.84
C ALA A 124 22.04 16.64 14.61
N LEU A 125 20.80 16.74 14.10
CA LEU A 125 20.39 16.00 12.91
C LEU A 125 19.38 16.76 12.06
N GLU A 126 19.22 16.28 10.83
CA GLU A 126 18.16 16.69 9.92
C GLU A 126 17.26 15.50 9.57
N VAL A 127 15.95 15.75 9.57
CA VAL A 127 14.91 14.77 9.25
C VAL A 127 14.10 15.26 8.07
N ALA A 128 13.98 14.44 7.02
CA ALA A 128 13.28 14.79 5.80
C ALA A 128 12.14 13.81 5.53
N PHE A 129 10.93 14.33 5.32
CA PHE A 129 9.84 13.55 4.73
C PHE A 129 9.92 13.68 3.21
N VAL A 130 10.09 12.55 2.51
CA VAL A 130 10.08 12.48 1.04
C VAL A 130 8.82 11.80 0.56
N ASP A 131 8.30 12.19 -0.61
CA ASP A 131 7.34 11.37 -1.36
C ASP A 131 7.41 11.63 -2.87
N PRO A 132 8.06 10.75 -3.65
CA PRO A 132 8.17 10.87 -5.10
C PRO A 132 6.83 10.84 -5.85
N ARG A 133 5.78 10.18 -5.32
CA ARG A 133 4.52 9.97 -6.05
C ARG A 133 3.39 10.92 -5.64
N ARG A 134 3.60 11.77 -4.62
CA ARG A 134 2.60 12.75 -4.12
C ARG A 134 1.30 12.08 -3.62
N LEU A 135 1.44 10.88 -3.04
CA LEU A 135 0.38 10.04 -2.47
C LEU A 135 0.35 10.08 -0.94
N ALA A 136 1.41 10.60 -0.32
CA ALA A 136 1.42 10.96 1.08
C ALA A 136 0.39 12.06 1.39
N ARG A 137 -0.01 12.16 2.65
CA ARG A 137 -0.85 13.27 3.14
C ARG A 137 -0.26 13.81 4.43
N ILE A 138 -0.17 15.13 4.54
CA ILE A 138 0.39 15.83 5.69
C ILE A 138 -0.67 16.81 6.17
N ARG A 139 -1.19 16.57 7.37
CA ARG A 139 -2.23 17.38 8.00
C ARG A 139 -1.69 18.01 9.27
N LEU A 140 -2.21 19.19 9.58
CA LEU A 140 -2.32 19.66 10.94
C LEU A 140 -3.73 19.32 11.47
N VAL A 141 -3.82 19.03 12.75
CA VAL A 141 -5.09 18.84 13.49
C VAL A 141 -5.03 19.65 14.78
N GLU A 142 -6.17 20.17 15.21
CA GLU A 142 -6.29 20.91 16.47
C GLU A 142 -7.05 20.07 17.50
N CYS A 143 -6.38 19.67 18.58
CA CYS A 143 -6.92 18.85 19.67
C CYS A 143 -5.96 18.82 20.88
N GLU A 144 -6.45 18.38 22.04
CA GLU A 144 -5.58 17.96 23.12
C GLU A 144 -4.76 16.72 22.69
N ALA A 145 -3.49 16.64 23.08
CA ALA A 145 -2.57 15.61 22.59
C ALA A 145 -3.05 14.16 22.85
N GLY A 146 -3.71 13.92 23.99
CA GLY A 146 -4.31 12.61 24.33
C GLY A 146 -5.55 12.25 23.49
N GLU A 147 -6.21 13.25 22.91
CA GLU A 147 -7.46 13.10 22.16
C GLU A 147 -7.24 12.99 20.64
N ILE A 148 -5.99 12.96 20.17
CA ILE A 148 -5.65 12.96 18.74
C ILE A 148 -6.28 11.79 17.96
N ARG A 149 -6.53 10.63 18.61
CA ARG A 149 -7.22 9.49 17.99
C ARG A 149 -8.73 9.71 17.78
N ARG A 150 -9.33 10.73 18.42
CA ARG A 150 -10.75 11.10 18.27
C ARG A 150 -11.01 12.17 17.20
N VAL A 151 -9.97 12.73 16.58
CA VAL A 151 -10.12 13.67 15.45
C VAL A 151 -9.92 12.98 14.10
N SER A 152 -10.50 13.56 13.05
CA SER A 152 -10.35 13.06 11.68
C SER A 152 -8.91 13.28 11.19
N PRO A 153 -8.28 12.34 10.46
CA PRO A 153 -8.83 11.11 9.87
C PRO A 153 -8.64 9.86 10.76
N LEU A 154 -8.36 10.00 12.05
CA LEU A 154 -8.05 8.87 12.94
C LEU A 154 -9.31 8.22 13.52
N LYS A 155 -10.34 9.02 13.82
CA LYS A 155 -11.62 8.55 14.37
C LYS A 155 -12.44 7.67 13.40
N GLU A 156 -12.18 7.78 12.10
CA GLU A 156 -12.83 6.97 11.06
C GLU A 156 -12.15 5.60 10.84
N ASN A 157 -10.99 5.37 11.46
CA ASN A 157 -10.31 4.08 11.38
C ASN A 157 -10.92 3.09 12.39
N GLY A 158 -11.04 1.83 11.98
CA GLY A 158 -11.23 0.72 12.89
C GLY A 158 -10.02 0.50 13.81
N PRO A 159 -10.11 -0.44 14.78
CA PRO A 159 -9.00 -0.74 15.69
C PRO A 159 -7.70 -1.05 14.94
N ASP A 160 -6.59 -0.65 15.54
CA ASP A 160 -5.23 -1.07 15.19
C ASP A 160 -4.99 -2.44 15.85
N PRO A 161 -4.69 -3.51 15.09
CA PRO A 161 -4.57 -4.86 15.64
C PRO A 161 -3.38 -5.06 16.59
N VAL A 162 -2.43 -4.12 16.66
CA VAL A 162 -1.27 -4.19 17.55
C VAL A 162 -1.45 -3.32 18.79
N ILE A 163 -2.03 -2.12 18.63
CA ILE A 163 -2.27 -1.18 19.74
C ILE A 163 -3.58 -1.48 20.46
N ASP A 164 -4.64 -1.80 19.73
CA ASP A 164 -6.00 -2.01 20.26
C ASP A 164 -6.34 -3.52 20.34
N LYS A 165 -5.34 -4.38 20.58
CA LYS A 165 -5.49 -5.84 20.62
C LYS A 165 -6.64 -6.31 21.53
N ASP A 166 -6.90 -5.58 22.61
CA ASP A 166 -7.95 -5.90 23.60
C ASP A 166 -9.37 -5.56 23.09
N ILE A 167 -9.48 -4.78 22.01
CA ILE A 167 -10.72 -4.55 21.26
C ILE A 167 -10.91 -5.65 20.19
N VAL A 168 -9.83 -6.17 19.60
CA VAL A 168 -9.84 -7.18 18.53
C VAL A 168 -10.03 -8.60 19.11
N THR A 169 -11.09 -8.77 19.90
CA THR A 169 -11.47 -10.05 20.53
C THR A 169 -12.08 -11.03 19.51
N LEU A 170 -12.33 -12.29 19.92
CA LEU A 170 -13.09 -13.24 19.10
C LEU A 170 -14.48 -12.70 18.79
N GLU A 171 -15.21 -12.28 19.82
CA GLU A 171 -16.57 -11.76 19.73
C GLU A 171 -16.65 -10.57 18.76
N TRP A 172 -15.73 -9.61 18.89
CA TRP A 172 -15.64 -8.46 18.00
C TRP A 172 -15.35 -8.87 16.55
N MET A 173 -14.41 -9.80 16.32
CA MET A 173 -14.09 -10.28 14.98
C MET A 173 -15.27 -11.03 14.36
N THR A 174 -15.96 -11.88 15.12
CA THR A 174 -17.17 -12.59 14.67
C THR A 174 -18.27 -11.59 14.31
N ALA A 175 -18.57 -10.62 15.18
CA ALA A 175 -19.55 -9.57 14.90
C ALA A 175 -19.20 -8.75 13.65
N LEU A 176 -17.92 -8.42 13.42
CA LEU A 176 -17.46 -7.74 12.22
C LEU A 176 -17.64 -8.60 10.96
N MET A 177 -17.22 -9.87 11.00
CA MET A 177 -17.25 -10.80 9.87
C MET A 177 -18.69 -11.14 9.45
N ARG A 178 -19.58 -11.41 10.41
CA ARG A 178 -21.00 -11.74 10.17
C ARG A 178 -21.81 -10.58 9.58
N ARG A 179 -21.52 -9.34 10.01
CA ARG A 179 -22.24 -8.11 9.62
C ARG A 179 -22.07 -7.71 8.15
N LYS A 180 -21.06 -8.21 7.44
CA LYS A 180 -20.79 -7.85 6.03
C LYS A 180 -20.79 -9.11 5.14
N LYS A 181 -21.42 -9.01 3.97
CA LYS A 181 -21.34 -9.99 2.87
C LYS A 181 -20.36 -9.48 1.80
N VAL A 182 -19.06 -9.45 2.12
CA VAL A 182 -17.99 -9.02 1.21
C VAL A 182 -16.84 -10.04 1.21
N PRO A 183 -16.01 -10.14 0.15
CA PRO A 183 -14.82 -10.99 0.18
C PRO A 183 -13.94 -10.65 1.38
N VAL A 184 -13.48 -11.66 2.12
CA VAL A 184 -12.72 -11.45 3.38
C VAL A 184 -11.49 -10.58 3.20
N LYS A 185 -10.77 -10.70 2.06
CA LYS A 185 -9.64 -9.79 1.78
C LYS A 185 -10.10 -8.34 1.61
N GLY A 186 -11.28 -8.10 1.05
CA GLY A 186 -11.89 -6.77 0.98
C GLY A 186 -12.18 -6.20 2.36
N LEU A 187 -12.75 -7.02 3.27
CA LEU A 187 -13.03 -6.64 4.66
C LEU A 187 -11.76 -6.23 5.41
N LEU A 188 -10.68 -7.01 5.29
CA LEU A 188 -9.39 -6.76 5.93
C LEU A 188 -8.67 -5.50 5.38
N LEU A 189 -8.87 -5.15 4.11
CA LEU A 189 -8.23 -3.99 3.48
C LEU A 189 -8.95 -2.66 3.76
N ASP A 190 -10.21 -2.71 4.16
CA ASP A 190 -11.02 -1.56 4.54
C ASP A 190 -10.61 -1.03 5.92
N GLN A 191 -10.04 0.18 5.94
CA GLN A 191 -9.44 0.79 7.13
C GLN A 191 -10.46 1.18 8.20
N ALA A 192 -11.75 1.30 7.85
CA ALA A 192 -12.82 1.51 8.81
C ALA A 192 -13.19 0.22 9.58
N ASN A 193 -12.80 -0.96 9.08
CA ASN A 193 -12.97 -2.22 9.79
C ASN A 193 -11.76 -2.51 10.68
N ILE A 194 -10.58 -2.59 10.07
CA ILE A 194 -9.30 -2.88 10.73
C ILE A 194 -8.25 -1.98 10.10
N SER A 195 -7.60 -1.16 10.91
CA SER A 195 -6.60 -0.22 10.41
C SER A 195 -5.23 -0.88 10.24
N GLY A 196 -4.39 -0.35 9.34
CA GLY A 196 -3.00 -0.81 9.20
C GLY A 196 -2.79 -1.93 8.19
N VAL A 197 -3.71 -2.90 8.12
CA VAL A 197 -3.64 -4.05 7.20
C VAL A 197 -3.67 -3.58 5.74
N GLY A 198 -2.63 -3.91 4.98
CA GLY A 198 -2.55 -3.64 3.54
C GLY A 198 -2.36 -4.92 2.71
N ASN A 199 -1.95 -4.78 1.45
CA ASN A 199 -2.06 -5.89 0.50
C ASN A 199 -1.19 -7.11 0.83
N TRP A 200 0.02 -6.92 1.36
CA TRP A 200 0.88 -8.05 1.72
C TRP A 200 0.46 -8.66 3.05
N VAL A 201 0.11 -7.84 4.05
CA VAL A 201 -0.39 -8.30 5.35
C VAL A 201 -1.67 -9.12 5.18
N ALA A 202 -2.61 -8.65 4.35
CA ALA A 202 -3.85 -9.38 4.09
C ALA A 202 -3.61 -10.73 3.38
N ASP A 203 -2.67 -10.80 2.44
CA ASP A 203 -2.31 -12.08 1.79
C ASP A 203 -1.68 -13.05 2.81
N GLU A 204 -0.76 -12.57 3.66
CA GLU A 204 -0.10 -13.38 4.69
C GLU A 204 -1.10 -13.90 5.74
N VAL A 205 -1.91 -13.02 6.32
CA VAL A 205 -2.92 -13.36 7.33
C VAL A 205 -3.90 -14.42 6.81
N LEU A 206 -4.35 -14.29 5.55
CA LEU A 206 -5.27 -15.26 4.94
C LEU A 206 -4.59 -16.58 4.59
N TYR A 207 -3.29 -16.56 4.26
CA TYR A 207 -2.50 -17.77 4.06
C TYR A 207 -2.31 -18.54 5.38
N GLN A 208 -1.88 -17.86 6.45
CA GLN A 208 -1.69 -18.46 7.77
C GLN A 208 -3.02 -19.00 8.37
N ALA A 209 -4.12 -18.25 8.21
CA ALA A 209 -5.46 -18.72 8.61
C ALA A 209 -6.04 -19.83 7.71
N ARG A 210 -5.42 -20.09 6.55
CA ARG A 210 -5.83 -21.02 5.48
C ARG A 210 -7.16 -20.69 4.81
N LEU A 211 -7.51 -19.41 4.73
CA LEU A 211 -8.79 -18.93 4.18
C LEU A 211 -8.63 -18.39 2.76
N HIS A 212 -9.58 -18.70 1.87
CA HIS A 212 -9.56 -18.20 0.51
C HIS A 212 -10.01 -16.72 0.44
N PRO A 213 -9.24 -15.79 -0.20
CA PRO A 213 -9.49 -14.35 -0.09
C PRO A 213 -10.80 -13.87 -0.74
N GLU A 214 -11.36 -14.65 -1.68
CA GLU A 214 -12.63 -14.35 -2.36
C GLU A 214 -13.88 -14.75 -1.56
N GLN A 215 -13.75 -15.62 -0.56
CA GLN A 215 -14.89 -16.14 0.20
C GLN A 215 -15.51 -15.06 1.07
N TYR A 216 -16.84 -15.04 1.12
CA TYR A 216 -17.59 -14.00 1.83
C TYR A 216 -17.38 -14.10 3.34
N SER A 217 -17.09 -12.95 3.98
CA SER A 217 -16.77 -12.85 5.40
C SER A 217 -17.80 -13.45 6.34
N ASN A 218 -19.09 -13.44 5.97
CA ASN A 218 -20.16 -13.99 6.79
C ASN A 218 -20.35 -15.52 6.67
N THR A 219 -19.60 -16.22 5.81
CA THR A 219 -19.76 -17.66 5.55
C THR A 219 -18.78 -18.57 6.31
N PHE A 220 -17.73 -18.02 6.94
CA PHE A 220 -16.74 -18.79 7.69
C PHE A 220 -17.30 -19.37 8.99
N SER A 221 -16.78 -20.49 9.48
CA SER A 221 -17.10 -21.00 10.83
C SER A 221 -16.48 -20.12 11.94
N ASP A 222 -16.92 -20.28 13.18
CA ASP A 222 -16.35 -19.52 14.30
C ASP A 222 -14.89 -19.93 14.60
N GLU A 223 -14.50 -21.19 14.31
CA GLU A 223 -13.11 -21.65 14.34
C GLU A 223 -12.27 -21.05 13.20
N GLU A 224 -12.84 -20.88 12.01
CA GLU A 224 -12.19 -20.17 10.89
C GLU A 224 -11.96 -18.69 11.24
N ILE A 225 -12.95 -18.03 11.86
CA ILE A 225 -12.84 -16.65 12.35
C ILE A 225 -11.81 -16.54 13.50
N GLY A 226 -11.75 -17.53 14.40
CA GLY A 226 -10.72 -17.63 15.43
C GLY A 226 -9.31 -17.65 14.84
N ARG A 227 -9.05 -18.56 13.89
CA ARG A 227 -7.75 -18.63 13.19
C ARG A 227 -7.42 -17.34 12.44
N LEU A 228 -8.42 -16.68 11.84
CA LEU A 228 -8.23 -15.39 11.18
C LEU A 228 -7.79 -14.29 12.15
N ARG A 229 -8.41 -14.21 13.33
CA ARG A 229 -8.01 -13.27 14.38
C ARG A 229 -6.58 -13.53 14.84
N ASP A 230 -6.24 -14.78 15.13
CA ASP A 230 -4.92 -15.12 15.67
C ASP A 230 -3.81 -14.85 14.63
N ALA A 231 -4.01 -15.25 13.38
CA ALA A 231 -3.11 -14.91 12.28
C ALA A 231 -2.98 -13.38 12.07
N LEU A 232 -4.06 -12.61 12.23
CA LEU A 232 -4.02 -11.14 12.14
C LEU A 232 -3.13 -10.53 13.22
N LEU A 233 -3.33 -10.93 14.48
CA LEU A 233 -2.57 -10.43 15.62
C LEU A 233 -1.09 -10.84 15.53
N GLU A 234 -0.80 -12.09 15.18
CA GLU A 234 0.55 -12.61 15.03
C GLU A 234 1.33 -11.92 13.89
N VAL A 235 0.77 -11.91 12.67
CA VAL A 235 1.45 -11.32 11.50
C VAL A 235 1.67 -9.82 11.70
N THR A 236 0.69 -9.08 12.22
CA THR A 236 0.85 -7.64 12.44
C THR A 236 1.77 -7.33 13.63
N GLY A 237 1.74 -8.15 14.67
CA GLY A 237 2.65 -8.09 15.82
C GLY A 237 4.11 -8.28 15.39
N ILE A 238 4.41 -9.36 14.67
CA ILE A 238 5.75 -9.63 14.11
C ILE A 238 6.17 -8.52 13.14
N ALA A 239 5.27 -8.08 12.25
CA ALA A 239 5.54 -6.99 11.30
C ALA A 239 5.90 -5.66 11.98
N CYS A 240 5.37 -5.39 13.18
CA CYS A 240 5.74 -4.22 13.97
C CYS A 240 6.99 -4.47 14.83
N ALA A 241 7.14 -5.66 15.41
CA ALA A 241 8.27 -6.00 16.28
C ALA A 241 9.61 -6.00 15.53
N THR A 242 9.66 -6.53 14.30
CA THR A 242 10.87 -6.45 13.45
C THR A 242 11.00 -5.14 12.68
N LEU A 243 10.13 -4.14 12.97
CA LEU A 243 10.02 -2.89 12.21
C LEU A 243 9.84 -3.15 10.69
N SER A 244 9.15 -4.23 10.31
CA SER A 244 9.02 -4.74 8.93
C SER A 244 10.34 -4.90 8.18
N ASP A 245 11.40 -5.27 8.89
CA ASP A 245 12.55 -5.92 8.26
C ASP A 245 12.14 -7.32 7.80
N SER A 246 12.04 -7.51 6.48
CA SER A 246 11.63 -8.78 5.88
C SER A 246 12.68 -9.89 5.99
N GLU A 247 13.93 -9.56 6.31
CA GLU A 247 14.96 -10.58 6.51
C GLU A 247 14.67 -11.38 7.80
N GLN A 248 14.16 -10.68 8.82
CA GLN A 248 13.74 -11.22 10.13
C GLN A 248 12.37 -11.93 10.13
N PHE A 249 11.57 -11.82 9.06
CA PHE A 249 10.32 -12.58 8.95
C PHE A 249 10.60 -14.10 8.83
N PRO A 250 9.74 -14.99 9.36
CA PRO A 250 9.86 -16.44 9.17
C PRO A 250 10.06 -16.84 7.70
N SER A 251 10.90 -17.84 7.44
CA SER A 251 11.37 -18.18 6.08
C SER A 251 10.27 -18.73 5.16
N ASP A 252 9.20 -19.26 5.74
CA ASP A 252 8.03 -19.85 5.10
C ASP A 252 6.88 -18.86 4.85
N TRP A 253 6.96 -17.62 5.35
CA TRP A 253 5.96 -16.58 5.11
C TRP A 253 5.77 -16.29 3.62
N LEU A 254 4.51 -16.25 3.19
CA LEU A 254 4.10 -15.98 1.81
C LEU A 254 4.67 -14.64 1.30
N MET A 255 4.77 -13.65 2.17
CA MET A 255 5.37 -12.32 1.96
C MET A 255 6.78 -12.38 1.38
N LYS A 256 7.59 -13.39 1.72
CA LYS A 256 8.97 -13.50 1.18
C LYS A 256 8.98 -14.00 -0.27
N HIS A 257 7.94 -14.72 -0.70
CA HIS A 257 7.90 -15.46 -1.98
C HIS A 257 6.87 -14.91 -3.00
N ARG A 258 5.88 -14.14 -2.55
CA ARG A 258 4.70 -13.69 -3.33
C ARG A 258 4.94 -12.71 -4.50
N TRP A 259 6.17 -12.33 -4.80
CA TRP A 259 6.48 -11.17 -5.66
C TRP A 259 6.48 -11.46 -7.16
N ASP A 260 6.72 -12.71 -7.57
CA ASP A 260 7.12 -13.06 -8.93
C ASP A 260 5.94 -13.32 -9.90
N LYS A 261 4.95 -12.41 -9.90
CA LYS A 261 3.71 -12.53 -10.70
C LYS A 261 3.99 -12.89 -12.16
N GLY A 262 3.49 -14.05 -12.59
CA GLY A 262 3.57 -14.56 -13.97
C GLY A 262 4.79 -15.45 -14.28
N LYS A 263 5.79 -15.54 -13.41
CA LYS A 263 6.94 -16.45 -13.59
C LYS A 263 6.62 -17.85 -13.05
N LYS A 264 6.25 -18.79 -13.93
CA LYS A 264 5.79 -20.14 -13.51
C LYS A 264 6.80 -20.94 -12.67
N ALA A 265 8.10 -20.67 -12.78
CA ALA A 265 9.14 -21.45 -12.12
C ALA A 265 9.53 -20.99 -10.71
N SER A 266 9.25 -19.73 -10.34
CA SER A 266 9.64 -19.15 -9.04
C SER A 266 8.48 -18.89 -8.08
N ASN A 267 7.24 -19.16 -8.50
CA ASN A 267 6.06 -19.05 -7.64
C ASN A 267 5.82 -20.34 -6.83
N VAL A 268 6.78 -20.68 -5.97
CA VAL A 268 6.67 -21.78 -5.01
C VAL A 268 7.17 -21.34 -3.63
N LEU A 269 6.55 -21.86 -2.58
CA LEU A 269 7.03 -21.75 -1.20
C LEU A 269 8.18 -22.74 -0.94
N PRO A 270 8.95 -22.57 0.16
CA PRO A 270 10.04 -23.49 0.53
C PRO A 270 9.59 -24.94 0.74
N ASN A 271 8.32 -25.17 1.06
CA ASN A 271 7.69 -26.49 1.20
C ASN A 271 7.24 -27.11 -0.15
N GLY A 272 7.47 -26.42 -1.27
CA GLY A 272 7.09 -26.85 -2.63
C GLY A 272 5.66 -26.50 -3.05
N GLU A 273 4.85 -25.87 -2.18
CA GLU A 273 3.50 -25.46 -2.54
C GLU A 273 3.48 -24.33 -3.56
N LYS A 274 2.55 -24.38 -4.52
CA LYS A 274 2.48 -23.43 -5.64
C LYS A 274 1.72 -22.16 -5.24
N ILE A 275 2.33 -21.02 -5.53
CA ILE A 275 1.72 -19.70 -5.39
C ILE A 275 0.98 -19.35 -6.69
N VAL A 276 -0.25 -18.87 -6.57
CA VAL A 276 -1.06 -18.36 -7.69
C VAL A 276 -1.48 -16.92 -7.40
N HIS A 277 -1.49 -16.07 -8.43
CA HIS A 277 -1.96 -14.69 -8.31
C HIS A 277 -3.33 -14.52 -8.96
N LEU A 278 -4.30 -14.06 -8.17
CA LEU A 278 -5.65 -13.70 -8.62
C LEU A 278 -5.96 -12.23 -8.25
N THR A 279 -7.15 -11.73 -8.58
CA THR A 279 -7.55 -10.34 -8.30
C THR A 279 -8.80 -10.32 -7.41
N VAL A 280 -8.66 -9.90 -6.14
CA VAL A 280 -9.79 -9.71 -5.23
C VAL A 280 -9.94 -8.22 -4.92
N SER A 281 -11.17 -7.70 -4.99
CA SER A 281 -11.47 -6.29 -4.66
C SER A 281 -10.54 -5.29 -5.39
N GLY A 282 -10.24 -5.55 -6.67
CA GLY A 282 -9.35 -4.73 -7.49
C GLY A 282 -7.86 -4.80 -7.12
N ARG A 283 -7.44 -5.73 -6.26
CA ARG A 283 -6.04 -5.91 -5.83
C ARG A 283 -5.51 -7.29 -6.20
N THR A 284 -4.23 -7.36 -6.62
CA THR A 284 -3.57 -8.66 -6.81
C THR A 284 -3.32 -9.32 -5.45
N SER A 285 -3.83 -10.55 -5.31
CA SER A 285 -3.63 -11.42 -4.16
C SER A 285 -2.76 -12.59 -4.57
N ALA A 286 -1.72 -12.86 -3.79
CA ALA A 286 -1.04 -14.15 -3.84
C ALA A 286 -1.80 -15.13 -2.94
N ILE A 287 -2.00 -16.35 -3.41
CA ILE A 287 -2.62 -17.44 -2.66
C ILE A 287 -1.86 -18.75 -2.86
N VAL A 288 -2.10 -19.70 -1.98
CA VAL A 288 -1.59 -21.07 -2.05
C VAL A 288 -2.79 -22.03 -2.15
N PRO A 289 -3.22 -22.43 -3.38
CA PRO A 289 -4.49 -23.15 -3.58
C PRO A 289 -4.57 -24.55 -2.96
N SER A 290 -3.44 -25.12 -2.52
CA SER A 290 -3.40 -26.38 -1.78
C SER A 290 -3.99 -26.25 -0.38
N VAL A 291 -3.73 -25.13 0.32
CA VAL A 291 -4.23 -24.88 1.70
C VAL A 291 -5.40 -23.90 1.78
N GLN A 292 -5.45 -22.87 0.92
CA GLN A 292 -6.54 -21.89 0.91
C GLN A 292 -7.70 -22.40 0.03
N LYS A 293 -8.57 -23.23 0.61
CA LYS A 293 -9.77 -23.76 -0.06
C LYS A 293 -10.96 -22.80 0.06
N LYS A 294 -11.86 -22.84 -0.94
CA LYS A 294 -13.19 -22.25 -0.84
C LYS A 294 -14.06 -23.24 -0.07
N THR A 295 -14.43 -22.90 1.18
CA THR A 295 -15.29 -23.71 2.06
C THR A 295 -16.74 -23.21 2.06
N GLY A 296 -16.97 -22.00 1.57
CA GLY A 296 -18.28 -21.38 1.36
C GLY A 296 -18.26 -20.41 0.18
N ASN A 297 -19.41 -19.76 -0.06
CA ASN A 297 -19.70 -19.02 -1.29
C ASN A 297 -18.67 -17.92 -1.61
N VAL A 298 -18.39 -17.76 -2.91
CA VAL A 298 -17.63 -16.65 -3.51
C VAL A 298 -18.50 -15.86 -4.50
N ALA A 299 -17.96 -14.73 -4.98
CA ALA A 299 -18.57 -14.02 -6.10
C ALA A 299 -18.58 -14.90 -7.36
N GLY A 300 -19.77 -15.13 -7.91
CA GLY A 300 -20.01 -16.02 -9.05
C GLY A 300 -20.81 -17.29 -8.71
N ASP A 301 -20.97 -17.64 -7.44
CA ASP A 301 -21.73 -18.84 -7.01
C ASP A 301 -23.25 -18.59 -6.93
N PHE A 302 -23.71 -17.34 -7.04
CA PHE A 302 -25.13 -17.01 -7.08
C PHE A 302 -25.68 -17.18 -8.50
N LYS A 303 -26.56 -18.17 -8.68
CA LYS A 303 -27.64 -18.07 -9.67
C LYS A 303 -28.71 -17.12 -9.11
N GLU A 304 -29.55 -16.56 -9.97
CA GLU A 304 -30.51 -15.50 -9.61
C GLU A 304 -31.69 -15.96 -8.73
N ASP A 305 -31.74 -17.24 -8.32
CA ASP A 305 -32.90 -17.86 -7.67
C ASP A 305 -32.87 -17.83 -6.12
N ASP A 306 -31.75 -17.50 -5.47
CA ASP A 306 -31.60 -17.51 -3.99
C ASP A 306 -31.93 -16.14 -3.33
N VAL A 307 -33.02 -15.50 -3.76
CA VAL A 307 -33.66 -14.38 -3.04
C VAL A 307 -35.18 -14.52 -3.09
N GLU A 308 -35.73 -15.31 -2.17
CA GLU A 308 -37.12 -15.12 -1.74
C GLU A 308 -37.13 -14.70 -0.26
N ASP A 309 -37.53 -13.45 -0.04
CA ASP A 309 -37.54 -12.79 1.27
C ASP A 309 -38.82 -13.14 2.05
N GLY A 310 -38.79 -12.97 3.37
CA GLY A 310 -39.93 -13.33 4.22
C GLY A 310 -41.10 -12.33 4.17
N ALA A 311 -42.32 -12.87 4.29
CA ALA A 311 -43.59 -12.22 4.63
C ALA A 311 -44.29 -11.34 3.57
N GLU A 312 -45.47 -11.79 3.08
CA GLU A 312 -46.76 -11.33 3.61
C GLU A 312 -47.95 -12.25 3.19
N GLU A 313 -49.12 -12.07 3.82
CA GLU A 313 -50.24 -13.03 3.74
C GLU A 313 -51.24 -12.85 2.57
N LYS A 314 -51.69 -13.99 2.05
CA LYS A 314 -53.06 -14.30 1.53
C LYS A 314 -53.88 -13.20 0.83
N LYS A 315 -54.29 -13.51 -0.41
CA LYS A 315 -55.72 -13.56 -0.78
C LYS A 315 -56.01 -14.47 -1.97
N GLU A 316 -56.86 -15.47 -1.78
CA GLU A 316 -57.40 -16.31 -2.86
C GLU A 316 -58.36 -15.51 -3.78
N LYS A 317 -58.40 -15.88 -5.07
CA LYS A 317 -59.64 -15.81 -5.87
C LYS A 317 -59.58 -16.69 -7.14
N LYS A 318 -60.30 -17.82 -7.06
CA LYS A 318 -60.94 -18.69 -8.08
C LYS A 318 -60.66 -18.48 -9.60
N LYS A 319 -60.39 -19.60 -10.29
CA LYS A 319 -60.62 -19.82 -11.75
C LYS A 319 -62.13 -19.81 -12.11
N PRO A 320 -62.49 -19.69 -13.41
CA PRO A 320 -62.99 -20.87 -14.16
C PRO A 320 -62.28 -21.13 -15.52
N PRO A 321 -62.62 -22.22 -16.27
CA PRO A 321 -61.80 -22.78 -17.37
C PRO A 321 -62.47 -22.83 -18.77
N VAL A 322 -61.66 -23.14 -19.80
CA VAL A 322 -61.94 -23.77 -21.13
C VAL A 322 -60.56 -24.34 -21.58
N GLU A 323 -60.30 -25.53 -22.16
CA GLU A 323 -60.94 -26.34 -23.23
C GLU A 323 -60.93 -25.59 -24.59
N ASP A 324 -60.54 -26.13 -25.76
CA ASP A 324 -60.10 -27.48 -26.15
C ASP A 324 -59.31 -27.48 -27.51
N GLU A 325 -58.80 -28.64 -27.97
CA GLU A 325 -58.41 -29.04 -29.37
C GLU A 325 -57.28 -28.26 -30.13
N VAL A 326 -56.28 -28.79 -30.87
CA VAL A 326 -55.95 -30.03 -31.66
C VAL A 326 -56.13 -29.90 -33.19
N GLU A 327 -55.00 -29.95 -33.94
CA GLU A 327 -54.69 -30.46 -35.32
C GLU A 327 -53.32 -29.86 -35.76
N GLU A 328 -52.27 -30.59 -36.17
CA GLU A 328 -51.99 -31.28 -37.47
C GLU A 328 -52.06 -30.36 -38.71
N ALA A 329 -51.19 -30.39 -39.73
CA ALA A 329 -49.84 -30.94 -40.02
C ALA A 329 -49.15 -29.94 -41.03
N GLU A 330 -47.87 -29.99 -41.44
CA GLU A 330 -47.21 -30.97 -42.32
C GLU A 330 -45.68 -30.74 -42.40
N GLU A 331 -45.03 -31.72 -43.03
CA GLU A 331 -43.61 -32.04 -43.16
C GLU A 331 -42.66 -31.00 -43.83
N GLY A 332 -41.36 -31.17 -43.60
CA GLY A 332 -40.26 -30.45 -44.28
C GLY A 332 -38.88 -30.97 -43.84
N GLU A 333 -38.30 -31.89 -44.62
CA GLU A 333 -37.21 -32.78 -44.19
C GLU A 333 -35.79 -32.15 -44.10
N HIS A 334 -34.89 -32.94 -43.48
CA HIS A 334 -33.45 -33.12 -43.77
C HIS A 334 -32.35 -32.43 -42.92
N GLU A 335 -31.89 -33.17 -41.90
CA GLU A 335 -30.55 -33.20 -41.28
C GLU A 335 -29.50 -33.95 -42.17
N PRO A 336 -28.21 -34.16 -41.78
CA PRO A 336 -27.24 -33.28 -41.08
C PRO A 336 -25.76 -33.36 -41.60
N GLU A 337 -24.92 -32.38 -41.21
CA GLU A 337 -23.42 -32.44 -41.15
C GLU A 337 -22.65 -32.71 -42.50
N PRO A 338 -21.27 -32.65 -42.63
CA PRO A 338 -20.21 -32.75 -41.61
C PRO A 338 -19.01 -31.75 -41.77
N LYS A 339 -17.79 -32.17 -41.38
CA LYS A 339 -16.69 -31.38 -40.80
C LYS A 339 -15.43 -31.15 -41.69
N LYS A 340 -14.62 -30.15 -41.28
CA LYS A 340 -13.12 -30.00 -41.37
C LYS A 340 -12.39 -29.48 -42.66
N VAL A 341 -11.23 -28.84 -42.39
CA VAL A 341 -9.94 -28.76 -43.17
C VAL A 341 -9.49 -27.39 -43.80
N THR A 342 -8.58 -26.71 -43.08
CA THR A 342 -7.38 -25.88 -43.45
C THR A 342 -7.28 -24.85 -44.63
N LYS A 343 -6.60 -23.70 -44.33
CA LYS A 343 -5.59 -22.91 -45.11
C LYS A 343 -5.91 -22.56 -46.60
N ALA A 344 -5.83 -21.31 -47.10
CA ALA A 344 -4.64 -20.43 -47.10
C ALA A 344 -4.84 -19.01 -47.75
N LYS A 345 -4.06 -18.03 -47.25
CA LYS A 345 -3.41 -16.84 -47.89
C LYS A 345 -3.92 -16.17 -49.20
N LYS A 346 -3.94 -14.82 -49.17
CA LYS A 346 -3.38 -13.88 -50.18
C LYS A 346 -2.61 -12.78 -49.42
N SER A 347 -1.27 -12.61 -49.54
CA SER A 347 -0.46 -11.95 -50.62
C SER A 347 -0.45 -10.41 -50.50
N LYS A 348 0.63 -9.61 -50.62
CA LYS A 348 2.06 -9.71 -51.03
C LYS A 348 2.89 -8.78 -50.09
N ALA A 349 4.13 -9.04 -49.65
CA ALA A 349 5.42 -9.43 -50.28
C ALA A 349 6.31 -8.25 -50.75
N THR A 350 7.48 -8.13 -50.12
CA THR A 350 8.62 -7.18 -50.31
C THR A 350 9.54 -7.58 -51.49
N PRO A 351 10.52 -6.74 -51.91
CA PRO A 351 11.94 -6.84 -51.45
C PRO A 351 12.62 -5.45 -51.20
N LYS A 352 13.81 -5.22 -50.60
CA LYS A 352 14.99 -5.99 -50.11
C LYS A 352 16.18 -6.22 -51.07
N LYS A 353 17.40 -5.77 -50.68
CA LYS A 353 18.72 -6.34 -51.10
C LYS A 353 19.80 -6.34 -49.98
N SER A 354 21.02 -5.86 -50.22
CA SER A 354 22.26 -6.14 -49.43
C SER A 354 23.45 -5.19 -49.73
N GLU A 355 24.51 -5.27 -48.91
CA GLU A 355 25.94 -4.87 -49.16
C GLU A 355 26.32 -3.35 -49.14
N SER A 356 27.55 -2.91 -48.80
CA SER A 356 28.67 -3.43 -47.94
C SER A 356 29.72 -2.30 -47.68
N THR A 357 30.54 -2.38 -46.62
CA THR A 357 31.57 -1.39 -46.18
C THR A 357 32.95 -1.57 -46.89
N PRO A 358 34.11 -0.94 -46.53
CA PRO A 358 34.47 0.24 -45.69
C PRO A 358 35.53 1.24 -46.32
N LYS A 359 35.93 2.33 -45.63
CA LYS A 359 37.33 2.87 -45.59
C LYS A 359 37.57 3.98 -44.55
N ALA A 360 38.84 4.26 -44.20
CA ALA A 360 39.28 5.17 -43.11
C ALA A 360 40.59 5.94 -43.46
N LYS A 361 41.06 6.83 -42.53
CA LYS A 361 42.25 7.75 -42.55
C LYS A 361 41.98 9.14 -43.19
N ALA A 362 42.57 10.27 -42.75
CA ALA A 362 43.40 10.63 -41.58
C ALA A 362 43.37 12.18 -41.33
N ALA A 363 43.92 12.65 -40.19
CA ALA A 363 44.17 14.08 -39.85
C ALA A 363 45.62 14.52 -40.22
N PRO A 364 46.03 15.82 -40.13
CA PRO A 364 46.47 16.37 -38.82
C PRO A 364 46.48 17.93 -38.59
N LYS A 365 46.52 18.30 -37.28
CA LYS A 365 47.25 19.44 -36.61
C LYS A 365 47.12 20.92 -37.07
N LYS A 366 46.79 21.78 -36.09
CA LYS A 366 47.78 22.67 -35.39
C LYS A 366 47.25 23.15 -34.02
N ALA A 367 48.12 23.67 -33.17
CA ALA A 367 47.84 24.05 -31.77
C ALA A 367 48.77 25.15 -31.24
N GLU A 368 48.30 25.97 -30.30
CA GLU A 368 49.01 26.80 -29.28
C GLU A 368 47.92 27.33 -28.30
N LYS A 369 48.00 27.19 -26.96
CA LYS A 369 48.86 27.85 -25.94
C LYS A 369 48.63 29.38 -25.85
N GLN A 370 48.53 30.05 -24.68
CA GLN A 370 48.65 29.63 -23.27
C GLN A 370 48.09 30.71 -22.28
N ALA A 371 47.79 30.28 -21.04
CA ALA A 371 47.96 30.99 -19.75
C ALA A 371 47.21 32.31 -19.35
N THR A 372 46.86 32.32 -18.05
CA THR A 372 46.31 33.37 -17.15
C THR A 372 47.45 33.97 -16.26
N PRO A 373 47.26 34.65 -15.10
CA PRO A 373 46.27 35.65 -14.60
C PRO A 373 46.94 36.90 -13.92
N GLY A 374 46.16 37.84 -13.35
CA GLY A 374 46.59 38.84 -12.34
C GLY A 374 45.97 40.24 -12.54
N GLU A 375 45.84 41.15 -11.56
CA GLU A 375 45.97 41.06 -10.09
C GLU A 375 45.21 42.24 -9.41
N ARG A 376 45.22 42.33 -8.07
CA ARG A 376 44.53 43.37 -7.26
C ARG A 376 45.24 44.74 -7.33
N LYS A 377 44.48 45.85 -7.26
CA LYS A 377 44.47 46.80 -6.10
C LYS A 377 43.59 48.04 -6.32
N SER A 378 43.22 48.68 -5.21
CA SER A 378 42.52 49.96 -5.15
C SER A 378 43.47 51.15 -5.27
N THR A 379 42.98 52.30 -5.76
CA THR A 379 42.95 53.59 -5.01
C THR A 379 42.23 54.71 -5.78
N ARG A 380 41.23 55.31 -5.13
CA ARG A 380 41.02 56.76 -4.91
C ARG A 380 41.24 57.75 -6.09
N THR A 381 40.20 58.55 -6.38
CA THR A 381 40.08 60.02 -6.17
C THR A 381 39.37 60.76 -7.32
N ARG A 382 38.60 61.80 -6.97
CA ARG A 382 37.77 62.72 -7.78
C ARG A 382 36.45 62.09 -8.26
N ARG A 383 35.31 62.75 -8.10
CA ARG A 383 35.05 64.17 -7.80
C ARG A 383 34.07 64.34 -6.64
#